data_AF-A0A960D6Y2-F1
#
_entry.id   AF-A0A960D6Y2-F1
#
_cell.length_a   1.000
_cell.length_b   1.000
_cell.length_c   1.000
_cell.angle_alpha   90.00
_cell.angle_beta   90.00
_cell.angle_gamma   90.00
#
_symmetry.space_group_name_H-M   'P 1'
#
loop_
_entity.id
_entity.type
_entity.pdbx_description
1 polymer ?
#
loop_
_entity_poly.entity_id
_entity_poly.type
_entity_poly.pdbx_seq_one_letter_code
_entity_poly.pdbx_strand_id
1 'polypeptide(L)'
;MSGKPSVRIVRDQLVLGSVTIDFQRTLRIPEKGLHPLPPGLGRFPLRRVADYPDTAPAEWLARGGVMLPIYQREAMWLSFRASEPAALQVGVGKVCAVSG
;
A
#
# COMPACT_ATOMS: atom_id res chain seq x y z
N MET A 1 12.73 8.02 -24.18
CA MET A 1 11.30 7.77 -23.90
C MET A 1 11.20 6.98 -22.61
N SER A 2 11.02 7.65 -21.46
CA SER A 2 10.89 6.95 -20.18
C SER A 2 9.49 6.36 -20.09
N GLY A 3 9.36 5.07 -20.39
CA GLY A 3 8.11 4.35 -20.24
C GLY A 3 7.66 4.41 -18.79
N LYS A 4 6.38 4.68 -18.55
CA LYS A 4 5.78 4.65 -17.21
C LYS A 4 6.22 3.34 -16.52
N PRO A 5 6.86 3.38 -15.33
CA PRO A 5 7.33 2.17 -14.69
C PRO A 5 6.14 1.22 -14.50
N SER A 6 6.25 0.02 -15.08
CA SER A 6 5.17 -0.97 -14.98
C SER A 6 5.03 -1.41 -13.52
N VAL A 7 3.85 -1.19 -12.96
CA VAL A 7 3.52 -1.66 -11.60
C VAL A 7 2.93 -3.05 -11.73
N ARG A 8 3.52 -4.01 -11.03
CA ARG A 8 3.03 -5.40 -10.98
C ARG A 8 2.61 -5.75 -9.58
N ILE A 9 1.60 -6.61 -9.49
CA ILE A 9 1.22 -7.25 -8.23
C ILE A 9 1.74 -8.68 -8.29
N VAL A 10 2.59 -9.05 -7.33
CA VAL A 10 3.10 -10.41 -7.19
C VAL A 10 2.70 -10.90 -5.80
N ARG A 11 1.72 -11.81 -5.75
CA ARG A 11 1.02 -12.17 -4.50
C ARG A 11 0.39 -10.92 -3.88
N ASP A 12 0.87 -10.50 -2.72
CA ASP A 12 0.38 -9.34 -1.97
C ASP A 12 1.39 -8.19 -1.90
N GLN A 13 2.20 -8.06 -2.96
CA GLN A 13 3.28 -7.07 -3.03
C GLN A 13 3.14 -6.22 -4.28
N LEU A 14 3.47 -4.93 -4.17
CA LEU A 14 3.67 -4.09 -5.33
C LEU A 14 5.13 -4.15 -5.75
N VAL A 15 5.38 -4.40 -7.03
CA VAL A 15 6.71 -4.41 -7.64
C VAL A 15 6.78 -3.27 -8.65
N LEU A 16 7.69 -2.33 -8.40
CA LEU A 16 7.96 -1.13 -9.21
C LEU A 16 9.43 -1.13 -9.61
N GLY A 17 9.74 -1.68 -10.78
CA GLY A 17 11.14 -1.88 -11.18
C GLY A 17 11.88 -2.76 -10.17
N SER A 18 12.95 -2.24 -9.58
CA SER A 18 13.77 -2.87 -8.54
C SER A 18 13.19 -2.77 -7.12
N VAL A 19 12.11 -2.00 -6.93
CA VAL A 19 11.47 -1.80 -5.63
C VAL A 19 10.32 -2.79 -5.42
N THR A 20 10.28 -3.40 -4.25
CA THR A 20 9.14 -4.17 -3.73
C THR A 20 8.57 -3.50 -2.49
N ILE A 21 7.24 -3.40 -2.42
CA ILE A 21 6.51 -2.81 -1.30
C ILE A 21 5.53 -3.84 -0.74
N ASP A 22 5.61 -4.10 0.56
CA ASP A 22 4.63 -4.89 1.30
C ASP A 22 3.77 -3.99 2.19
N PHE A 23 2.50 -4.34 2.30
CA PHE A 23 1.53 -3.67 3.16
C PHE A 23 1.32 -4.54 4.39
N GLN A 24 1.98 -4.22 5.49
CA GLN A 24 2.03 -5.04 6.69
C GLN A 24 0.91 -4.65 7.66
N ARG A 25 0.11 -5.64 8.05
CA ARG A 25 -0.97 -5.51 9.02
C ARG A 25 -0.40 -5.36 10.42
N THR A 26 -1.01 -4.49 11.20
CA THR A 26 -0.73 -4.34 12.62
C THR A 26 -1.96 -3.86 13.39
N LEU A 27 -1.85 -3.74 14.72
CA LEU A 27 -2.93 -3.23 15.57
C LEU A 27 -2.98 -1.71 15.52
N ARG A 28 -4.18 -1.15 15.43
CA ARG A 28 -4.42 0.27 15.64
C ARG A 28 -4.25 0.57 17.12
N ILE A 29 -3.16 1.26 17.45
CA ILE A 29 -2.89 1.74 18.81
C ILE A 29 -3.59 3.08 19.07
N PRO A 30 -3.86 3.43 20.34
CA PRO A 30 -4.33 4.76 20.71
C PRO A 30 -3.37 5.85 20.23
N GLU A 31 -3.91 7.01 19.86
CA GLU A 31 -3.11 8.13 19.34
C GLU A 31 -2.21 8.80 20.40
N LYS A 32 -2.46 8.52 21.69
CA LYS A 32 -1.72 9.09 22.82
C LYS A 32 -1.01 8.01 23.62
N GLY A 33 0.11 8.38 24.22
CA GLY A 33 0.92 7.52 25.08
C GLY A 33 2.09 6.86 24.35
N LEU A 34 2.99 6.26 25.13
CA LEU A 34 4.10 5.47 24.63
C LEU A 34 3.64 4.02 24.44
N HIS A 35 3.79 3.51 23.22
CA HIS A 35 3.42 2.14 22.87
C HIS A 35 4.64 1.39 22.32
N PRO A 36 4.75 0.08 22.54
CA PRO A 36 5.74 -0.74 21.85
C PRO A 36 5.58 -0.65 20.34
N LEU A 37 6.64 -1.01 19.60
CA LEU A 37 6.55 -1.13 18.15
C LEU A 37 5.43 -2.11 17.79
N PRO A 38 4.47 -1.72 16.92
CA PRO A 38 3.36 -2.58 16.58
C PRO A 38 3.87 -3.87 15.90
N PRO A 39 3.43 -5.06 16.32
CA PRO A 39 3.89 -6.31 15.71
C PRO A 39 3.41 -6.41 14.25
N GLY A 40 4.17 -7.11 13.41
CA GLY A 40 3.69 -7.51 12.09
C GLY A 40 2.73 -8.70 12.23
N LEU A 41 1.48 -8.51 11.80
CA LEU A 41 0.42 -9.54 11.83
C LEU A 41 0.16 -10.13 10.43
N GLY A 42 1.19 -10.15 9.58
CA GLY A 42 1.11 -10.61 8.18
C GLY A 42 0.79 -9.49 7.20
N ARG A 43 0.73 -9.84 5.91
CA ARG A 43 0.45 -8.88 4.82
C ARG A 43 -1.05 -8.72 4.59
N PHE A 44 -1.46 -7.53 4.18
CA PHE A 44 -2.79 -7.32 3.62
C PHE A 44 -2.90 -7.99 2.24
N PRO A 45 -4.02 -8.67 1.93
CA PRO A 45 -4.24 -9.15 0.58
C PRO A 45 -4.44 -7.96 -0.37
N LEU A 46 -3.70 -7.94 -1.48
CA LEU A 46 -3.85 -6.89 -2.50
C LEU A 46 -4.75 -7.38 -3.64
N ARG A 47 -5.79 -6.61 -3.95
CA ARG A 47 -6.72 -6.90 -5.05
C ARG A 47 -6.69 -5.79 -6.07
N ARG A 48 -6.63 -6.12 -7.37
CA ARG A 48 -6.82 -5.10 -8.41
C ARG A 48 -8.28 -4.68 -8.38
N VAL A 49 -8.52 -3.38 -8.46
CA VAL A 49 -9.90 -2.87 -8.55
C VAL A 49 -10.59 -3.38 -9.82
N ALA A 50 -9.84 -3.49 -10.92
CA ALA A 50 -10.34 -3.95 -12.21
C ALA A 50 -10.85 -5.41 -12.21
N ASP A 51 -10.48 -6.22 -11.22
CA ASP A 51 -10.94 -7.61 -11.12
C ASP A 51 -12.36 -7.71 -10.52
N TYR A 52 -12.97 -6.57 -10.14
CA TYR A 52 -14.26 -6.49 -9.45
C TYR A 52 -15.23 -5.49 -10.12
N PRO A 53 -15.54 -5.64 -11.41
CA PRO A 53 -16.35 -4.67 -12.16
C PRO A 53 -17.77 -4.51 -11.60
N ASP A 54 -18.34 -5.57 -11.02
CA ASP A 54 -19.74 -5.57 -10.57
C ASP A 54 -19.94 -5.05 -9.13
N THR A 55 -18.87 -5.01 -8.33
CA THR A 55 -18.96 -4.70 -6.89
C THR A 55 -18.10 -3.51 -6.46
N ALA A 56 -17.06 -3.15 -7.22
CA ALA A 56 -16.24 -1.98 -6.89
C ALA A 56 -17.00 -0.68 -7.22
N PRO A 57 -16.86 0.39 -6.40
CA PRO A 57 -17.43 1.69 -6.74
C PRO A 57 -16.97 2.20 -8.11
N ALA A 58 -17.87 2.80 -8.89
CA ALA A 58 -17.57 3.31 -10.24
C ALA A 58 -16.37 4.27 -10.27
N GLU A 59 -16.24 5.12 -9.25
CA GLU A 59 -15.11 6.03 -9.09
C GLU A 59 -13.76 5.30 -8.93
N TRP A 60 -13.77 4.15 -8.24
CA TRP A 60 -12.57 3.33 -8.08
C TRP A 60 -12.19 2.66 -9.39
N LEU A 61 -13.18 2.15 -10.14
CA LEU A 61 -12.96 1.56 -11.45
C LEU A 61 -12.38 2.58 -12.44
N ALA A 62 -12.93 3.80 -12.45
CA ALA A 62 -12.44 4.90 -13.29
C ALA A 62 -11.00 5.32 -12.92
N ARG A 63 -10.66 5.33 -11.62
CA ARG A 63 -9.32 5.69 -11.14
C ARG A 63 -8.31 4.55 -11.33
N GLY A 64 -8.75 3.30 -11.21
CA GLY A 64 -7.92 2.11 -11.14
C GLY A 64 -7.12 1.97 -9.84
N GLY A 65 -6.17 1.04 -9.85
CA GLY A 65 -5.26 0.77 -8.74
C GLY A 65 -5.57 -0.53 -8.00
N VAL A 66 -5.20 -0.58 -6.73
CA VAL A 66 -5.42 -1.72 -5.84
C VAL A 66 -6.28 -1.32 -4.65
N MET A 67 -7.01 -2.29 -4.12
CA MET A 67 -7.74 -2.19 -2.86
C MET A 67 -7.27 -3.30 -1.91
N LEU A 68 -7.35 -3.01 -0.61
CA LEU A 68 -7.02 -3.93 0.47
C LEU A 68 -8.07 -3.80 1.60
N PRO A 69 -8.50 -4.91 2.22
CA PRO A 69 -9.46 -4.87 3.30
C PRO A 69 -8.78 -4.51 4.61
N ILE A 70 -9.28 -3.48 5.31
CA ILE A 70 -8.79 -3.06 6.62
C ILE A 70 -9.96 -2.94 7.61
N TYR A 71 -9.89 -3.67 8.73
CA TYR A 71 -10.88 -3.55 9.80
C TYR A 71 -10.58 -2.34 10.70
N GLN A 72 -11.59 -1.83 11.42
CA GLN A 72 -11.45 -0.61 12.24
C GLN A 72 -10.34 -0.67 13.30
N ARG A 73 -10.01 -1.87 13.82
CA ARG A 73 -8.95 -2.07 14.82
C ARG A 73 -7.58 -2.36 14.21
N GLU A 74 -7.47 -2.30 12.88
CA GLU A 74 -6.25 -2.56 12.16
C GLU A 74 -5.58 -1.25 11.71
N ALA A 75 -4.26 -1.31 11.65
CA ALA A 75 -3.43 -0.29 11.06
C ALA A 75 -2.44 -0.97 10.11
N MET A 76 -1.69 -0.14 9.40
CA MET A 76 -0.79 -0.58 8.35
C MET A 76 0.51 0.19 8.39
N TRP A 77 1.61 -0.50 8.10
CA TRP A 77 2.88 0.11 7.74
C TRP A 77 3.39 -0.48 6.42
N LEU A 78 4.26 0.27 5.74
CA LEU A 78 4.85 -0.14 4.46
C LEU A 78 6.25 -0.68 4.69
N SER A 79 6.53 -1.88 4.18
CA SER A 79 7.88 -2.46 4.16
C SER A 79 8.48 -2.28 2.77
N PHE A 80 9.58 -1.55 2.67
CA PHE A 80 10.28 -1.30 1.42
C PHE A 80 11.51 -2.19 1.29
N ARG A 81 11.71 -2.77 0.10
CA ARG A 81 12.94 -3.46 -0.29
C ARG A 81 13.31 -3.04 -1.71
N ALA A 82 14.61 -2.89 -1.97
CA ALA A 82 15.11 -2.56 -3.31
C ALA A 82 16.42 -3.29 -3.57
N SER A 83 16.62 -3.76 -4.80
CA SER A 83 17.89 -4.40 -5.22
C SER A 83 18.98 -3.39 -5.62
N GLU A 84 18.61 -2.13 -5.79
CA GLU A 84 19.48 -1.00 -6.12
C GLU A 84 18.95 0.27 -5.44
N PRO A 85 19.76 1.33 -5.29
CA PRO A 85 19.30 2.61 -4.73
C PRO A 85 18.11 3.17 -5.52
N ALA A 86 17.02 3.46 -4.82
CA ALA A 86 15.79 3.98 -5.41
C ALA A 86 15.20 5.09 -4.55
N ALA A 87 14.58 6.08 -5.20
CA ALA A 87 13.78 7.10 -4.54
C ALA A 87 12.29 6.79 -4.68
N LEU A 88 11.57 6.84 -3.56
CA LEU A 88 10.12 6.63 -3.51
C LEU A 88 9.45 7.84 -2.88
N GLN A 89 8.37 8.31 -3.49
CA GLN A 89 7.46 9.26 -2.87
C GLN A 89 6.18 8.54 -2.49
N VAL A 90 5.84 8.60 -1.20
CA VAL A 90 4.58 8.07 -0.68
C VAL A 90 3.61 9.23 -0.54
N GLY A 91 2.42 9.10 -1.13
CA GLY A 91 1.40 10.14 -1.09
C GLY A 91 0.05 9.65 -0.57
N VAL A 92 -0.64 10.50 0.17
CA VAL A 92 -2.02 10.30 0.64
C VAL A 92 -2.82 11.54 0.26
N GLY A 93 -3.96 11.36 -0.42
CA GLY A 93 -4.78 12.51 -0.85
C GLY A 93 -4.07 13.49 -1.79
N LYS A 94 -3.10 13.00 -2.59
CA LYS A 94 -2.20 13.80 -3.46
C LYS A 94 -1.17 14.67 -2.72
N VAL A 95 -0.99 14.45 -1.42
CA VAL A 95 0.00 15.14 -0.58
C VAL A 95 1.11 14.18 -0.19
N CYS A 96 2.34 14.65 -0.06
CA CYS A 96 3.47 13.84 0.40
C CYS A 96 3.24 13.38 1.84
N ALA A 97 3.21 12.07 2.08
CA ALA A 97 2.89 11.50 3.39
C ALA A 97 3.98 11.76 4.45
N VAL A 98 5.17 12.20 4.04
CA VAL A 98 6.31 12.46 4.93
C VAL A 98 6.42 13.95 5.27
N SER A 99 6.30 14.83 4.27
CA SER A 99 6.50 16.28 4.45
C SER A 99 5.21 17.05 4.72
N GLY A 100 4.04 16.47 4.44
CA GLY A 100 2.80 17.24 4.29
C GLY A 100 2.78 18.07 3.03
#